data_AF-A0A938DQ08-F1
#
_entry.id   AF-A0A938DQ08-F1
#
_cell.length_a   1.000
_cell.length_b   1.000
_cell.length_c   1.000
_cell.angle_alpha   90.00
_cell.angle_beta   90.00
_cell.angle_gamma   90.00
#
_symmetry.space_group_name_H-M   'P 1'
#
loop_
_entity.id
_entity.type
_entity.pdbx_description
1 polymer ?
#
loop_
_entity_poly.entity_id
_entity_poly.type
_entity_poly.pdbx_seq_one_letter_code
_entity_poly.pdbx_strand_id
1 'polypeptide(L)' 'MPGVGAIVVAAGRGDRFGAAKQFLELDGVRLVDRAVDGCRAVAEVVVVVVPAGAEWNGPTV' A
#
# COMPACT_ATOMS: atom_id res chain seq x y z
N MET A 1 -15.65 2.68 -21.58
CA MET A 1 -15.59 1.42 -20.79
C MET A 1 -15.36 1.81 -19.34
N PRO A 2 -15.93 1.14 -18.34
CA PRO A 2 -15.60 1.42 -16.95
C PRO A 2 -14.11 1.10 -16.70
N GLY A 3 -13.41 2.01 -16.01
CA GLY A 3 -11.99 1.85 -15.69
C GLY A 3 -11.72 0.80 -14.61
N VAL A 4 -10.45 0.41 -14.46
CA VAL A 4 -10.01 -0.53 -13.40
C VAL A 4 -9.51 0.25 -12.19
N GLY A 5 -10.04 -0.06 -11.01
CA GLY A 5 -9.55 0.44 -9.72
C GLY A 5 -8.86 -0.66 -8.92
N ALA A 6 -7.89 -0.28 -8.08
CA ALA A 6 -7.18 -1.17 -7.18
C ALA A 6 -7.28 -0.70 -5.72
N ILE A 7 -7.33 -1.66 -4.79
CA ILE A 7 -7.33 -1.41 -3.35
C ILE A 7 -6.14 -2.15 -2.73
N VAL A 8 -5.19 -1.41 -2.17
CA VAL A 8 -4.05 -1.95 -1.42
C VAL A 8 -4.40 -1.97 0.05
N VAL A 9 -4.67 -3.15 0.59
CA VAL A 9 -5.09 -3.33 1.99
C VAL A 9 -3.87 -3.41 2.91
N ALA A 10 -3.48 -2.28 3.50
CA ALA A 10 -2.26 -2.10 4.30
C ALA A 10 -2.55 -1.73 5.77
N ALA A 11 -3.74 -2.06 6.28
CA ALA A 11 -4.14 -1.79 7.67
C ALA A 11 -3.87 -2.94 8.66
N GLY A 12 -3.20 -4.00 8.21
CA GLY A 12 -2.91 -5.17 9.04
C GLY A 12 -1.96 -4.84 10.21
N ARG A 13 -2.22 -5.44 11.37
CA ARG A 13 -1.38 -5.28 12.58
C ARG A 13 -0.04 -6.01 12.49
N GLY A 14 0.02 -7.08 11.69
CA GLY A 14 1.24 -7.86 11.49
C GLY A 14 1.63 -8.74 12.68
N ASP A 15 0.67 -9.15 13.52
CA ASP A 15 0.92 -9.87 14.79
C ASP A 15 1.86 -11.08 14.65
N ARG A 16 1.75 -11.87 13.57
CA ARG A 16 2.65 -13.02 13.31
C ARG A 16 4.08 -12.62 12.96
N PHE A 17 4.24 -11.47 12.32
CA PHE A 17 5.53 -10.93 11.94
C PHE A 17 6.17 -10.13 13.10
N GLY A 18 5.35 -9.64 14.03
CA GLY A 18 5.77 -8.83 15.18
C GLY A 18 5.83 -7.32 14.91
N ALA A 19 5.47 -6.87 13.70
CA ALA A 19 5.45 -5.46 13.32
C ALA A 19 4.51 -5.23 12.11
N ALA A 20 4.14 -3.96 11.88
CA ALA A 20 3.37 -3.51 10.73
C ALA A 20 4.20 -3.60 9.43
N LYS A 21 4.35 -4.82 8.91
CA LYS A 21 5.28 -5.17 7.83
C LYS A 21 5.12 -4.33 6.56
N GLN A 22 3.91 -3.87 6.26
CA GLN A 22 3.62 -3.02 5.11
C GLN A 22 4.44 -1.72 5.09
N PHE A 23 4.85 -1.23 6.25
CA PHE A 23 5.64 0.00 6.38
C PHE A 23 7.14 -0.26 6.51
N LEU A 24 7.54 -1.52 6.60
CA LEU A 24 8.95 -1.89 6.63
C LEU A 24 9.52 -1.93 5.22
N GLU A 25 10.82 -1.70 5.16
CA GLU A 25 11.58 -1.75 3.93
C GLU A 25 12.06 -3.17 3.63
N LEU A 26 12.03 -3.51 2.35
CA LEU A 26 12.78 -4.59 1.73
C LEU A 26 13.64 -3.93 0.66
N ASP A 27 14.93 -4.22 0.57
CA ASP A 27 15.85 -3.59 -0.40
C ASP A 27 15.67 -2.06 -0.53
N GLY A 28 15.54 -1.35 0.59
CA GLY A 28 15.43 0.11 0.66
C GLY A 28 14.11 0.74 0.19
N VAL A 29 13.06 -0.06 -0.05
CA VAL A 29 11.72 0.46 -0.41
C VAL A 29 10.67 -0.16 0.50
N ARG A 30 9.69 0.64 0.96
CA ARG A 30 8.60 0.14 1.81
C ARG A 30 7.72 -0.85 1.03
N LEU A 31 7.27 -1.90 1.71
CA LEU A 31 6.41 -2.91 1.06
C LEU A 31 5.10 -2.31 0.50
N VAL A 32 4.51 -1.33 1.19
CA VAL A 32 3.29 -0.65 0.72
C VAL A 32 3.53 0.11 -0.59
N ASP A 33 4.69 0.76 -0.74
CA ASP A 33 5.02 1.52 -1.94
C ASP A 33 5.21 0.58 -3.14
N ARG A 34 5.88 -0.58 -2.95
CA ARG A 34 5.97 -1.60 -3.99
C ARG A 34 4.62 -2.13 -4.45
N ALA A 35 3.69 -2.33 -3.52
CA ALA A 35 2.33 -2.78 -3.86
C ALA A 35 1.58 -1.72 -4.67
N VAL A 36 1.69 -0.44 -4.28
CA VAL A 36 1.10 0.68 -5.01
C VAL A 36 1.67 0.77 -6.42
N ASP A 37 2.99 0.67 -6.60
CA ASP A 37 3.63 0.72 -7.91
C ASP A 37 3.16 -0.43 -8.83
N GLY A 38 3.01 -1.64 -8.29
CA GLY A 38 2.43 -2.76 -9.04
C GLY A 38 0.98 -2.51 -9.48
N CYS A 39 0.16 -1.91 -8.60
CA CYS A 39 -1.22 -1.57 -8.94
C CYS A 39 -1.31 -0.46 -9.99
N ARG A 40 -0.44 0.56 -9.93
CA ARG A 40 -0.37 1.67 -10.90
C ARG A 40 -0.12 1.21 -12.33
N ALA A 41 0.56 0.08 -12.52
CA ALA A 41 0.82 -0.46 -13.85
C ALA A 41 -0.46 -0.91 -14.60
N VAL A 42 -1.59 -1.07 -13.89
CA VAL A 42 -2.82 -1.66 -14.44
C VAL A 42 -4.12 -0.95 -14.04
N ALA A 43 -4.10 -0.08 -13.03
CA ALA A 43 -5.30 0.58 -12.48
C ALA A 43 -5.23 2.11 -12.64
N GLU A 44 -6.38 2.71 -12.96
CA GLU A 44 -6.55 4.17 -13.10
C GLU A 44 -6.63 4.86 -11.73
N VAL A 45 -7.16 4.15 -10.72
CA VAL A 45 -7.30 4.66 -9.36
C VAL A 45 -6.77 3.62 -8.37
N VAL A 46 -5.94 4.06 -7.44
CA VAL A 46 -5.41 3.21 -6.36
C VAL A 46 -5.81 3.80 -5.02
N VAL A 47 -6.50 3.00 -4.21
CA VAL A 47 -6.85 3.35 -2.81
C VAL A 47 -5.96 2.54 -1.87
N VAL A 48 -5.25 3.23 -0.98
CA VAL A 48 -4.44 2.58 0.06
C VAL A 48 -5.19 2.64 1.39
N VAL A 49 -5.51 1.48 1.95
CA VAL A 49 -6.17 1.37 3.25
C VAL A 49 -5.09 1.26 4.33
N VAL A 50 -5.05 2.20 5.26
CA VAL A 50 -4.06 2.27 6.35
C VAL A 50 -4.72 2.10 7.72
N PRO A 51 -3.96 1.78 8.79
CA PRO A 51 -4.49 1.76 10.14
C PRO A 51 -5.08 3.12 10.53
N ALA A 52 -6.05 3.12 11.44
CA ALA A 52 -6.60 4.37 11.97
C ALA A 52 -5.49 5.24 12.59
N GLY A 53 -5.48 6.53 12.24
CA GLY A 53 -4.47 7.49 12.71
C GLY A 53 -3.12 7.41 11.98
N ALA A 54 -2.96 6.50 11.00
CA ALA A 54 -1.83 6.53 10.09
C ALA A 54 -2.22 7.24 8.80
N GLU A 55 -1.24 7.91 8.19
CA GLU A 55 -1.35 8.46 6.84
C GLU A 55 -0.29 7.81 5.95
N TRP A 56 -0.67 7.49 4.71
CA TRP A 56 0.31 7.12 3.70
C TRP A 56 0.85 8.40 3.07
N ASN A 57 2.17 8.60 3.16
CA ASN A 57 2.89 9.75 2.63
C ASN A 57 3.76 9.38 1.41
N GLY A 58 3.40 8.32 0.68
CA GLY A 58 4.05 7.97 -0.57
C GLY A 58 3.73 8.98 -1.69
N PRO A 59 4.28 8.77 -2.90
CA PRO A 59 4.08 9.69 -4.02
C PRO A 59 2.58 9.92 -4.26
N THR A 60 2.16 11.18 -4.38
CA THR A 60 0.80 11.52 -4.80
C THR A 60 0.47 10.79 -6.11
N VAL A 61 -0.62 10.03 -6.10
CA VAL A 61 -1.23 9.33 -7.25
C VAL A 61 -2.34 10.20 -7.80
#